data_AF-A0A225UJM4-F1
#
_entry.id   AF-A0A225UJM4-F1
#
_cell.length_a   1.000
_cell.length_b   1.000
_cell.length_c   1.000
_cell.angle_alpha   90.00
_cell.angle_beta   90.00
_cell.angle_gamma   90.00
#
_symmetry.space_group_name_H-M   'P 1'
#
loop_
_entity.id
_entity.type
_entity.pdbx_description
1 polymer ?
#
loop_
_entity_poly.entity_id
_entity_poly.type
_entity_poly.pdbx_seq_one_letter_code
_entity_poly.pdbx_strand_id
1 'polypeptide(L)'
;MARDRFMDICRNLHFKGNDDSRALIGRAWKIRKVVDVLQRSFREGYVSGAELSFDEATLPNRSSFNKMRGYMKAKSHKRGTKPFTLCIYSGKKEHVSDNYTADKK
;
A
#
# COMPACT_ATOMS: atom_id res chain seq x y z
N MET A 1 28.54 5.69 2.77
CA MET A 1 28.26 6.67 1.71
C MET A 1 28.35 8.07 2.31
N ALA A 2 28.99 9.02 1.63
CA ALA A 2 29.04 10.41 2.12
C ALA A 2 27.66 11.07 2.06
N ARG A 3 27.39 12.03 2.96
CA ARG A 3 26.11 12.75 3.05
C ARG A 3 25.70 13.36 1.72
N ASP A 4 26.62 14.04 1.06
CA ASP A 4 26.31 14.78 -0.17
C ASP A 4 25.96 13.80 -1.30
N ARG A 5 26.68 12.68 -1.40
CA ARG A 5 26.37 11.60 -2.34
C ARG A 5 24.97 11.01 -2.10
N PHE A 6 24.57 10.84 -0.84
CA PHE A 6 23.22 10.36 -0.50
C PHE A 6 22.13 11.36 -0.95
N MET A 7 22.32 12.64 -0.66
CA MET A 7 21.36 13.69 -1.04
C MET A 7 21.20 13.81 -2.56
N ASP A 8 22.30 13.68 -3.30
CA ASP A 8 22.26 13.69 -4.77
C ASP A 8 21.46 12.50 -5.32
N ILE A 9 21.64 11.31 -4.75
CA ILE A 9 20.87 10.12 -5.13
C ILE A 9 19.39 10.33 -4.81
N CYS A 10 19.04 10.80 -3.61
CA CYS A 10 17.65 11.01 -3.21
C CYS A 10 16.92 12.02 -4.11
N ARG A 11 17.61 13.09 -4.55
CA ARG A 11 17.02 14.11 -5.44
C ARG A 11 16.75 13.60 -6.85
N ASN A 12 17.57 12.68 -7.35
CA ASN A 12 17.52 12.20 -8.74
C ASN A 12 16.94 10.78 -8.88
N LEU A 13 16.33 10.24 -7.81
CA LEU A 13 15.76 8.90 -7.83
C LEU A 13 14.49 8.84 -8.68
N HIS A 14 14.52 8.07 -9.77
CA HIS A 14 13.40 7.91 -10.70
C HIS A 14 13.17 6.44 -11.04
N PHE A 15 11.91 5.99 -11.00
CA PHE A 15 11.53 4.60 -11.29
C PHE A 15 10.82 4.42 -12.65
N LYS A 16 10.47 5.52 -13.34
CA LYS A 16 9.81 5.46 -14.65
C LYS A 16 10.02 6.70 -15.51
N GLY A 17 10.28 6.48 -16.80
CA GLY A 17 10.42 7.51 -17.84
C GLY A 17 9.14 8.31 -18.09
N ASN A 18 9.30 9.49 -18.69
CA ASN A 18 8.21 10.43 -18.98
C ASN A 18 7.70 10.40 -20.42
N ASP A 19 8.39 9.69 -21.31
CA ASP A 19 8.16 9.77 -22.76
C ASP A 19 6.90 9.03 -23.20
N ASP A 20 6.37 8.17 -22.33
CA ASP A 20 5.14 7.42 -22.56
C ASP A 20 3.91 8.33 -22.35
N SER A 21 2.96 8.31 -23.29
CA SER A 21 1.72 9.10 -23.22
C SER A 21 0.91 8.84 -21.94
N ARG A 22 1.04 7.65 -21.34
CA ARG A 22 0.39 7.31 -20.07
C ARG A 22 0.95 8.09 -18.88
N ALA A 23 2.11 8.74 -19.01
CA ALA A 23 2.66 9.63 -18.00
C ALA A 23 1.76 10.86 -17.76
N LEU A 24 1.04 11.32 -18.78
CA LEU A 24 0.10 12.43 -18.67
C LEU A 24 -1.17 12.05 -17.88
N ILE A 25 -1.66 10.83 -18.10
CA ILE A 25 -2.97 10.38 -17.59
C ILE A 25 -2.81 9.70 -16.21
N GLY A 26 -1.75 8.91 -16.03
CA GLY A 26 -1.57 8.08 -14.84
C GLY A 26 -1.05 8.86 -13.63
N ARG A 27 -1.91 9.11 -12.64
CA ARG A 27 -1.50 9.79 -11.38
C ARG A 27 -0.37 9.08 -10.62
N ALA A 28 -0.29 7.74 -10.72
CA ALA A 28 0.72 6.91 -10.09
C ALA A 28 1.88 6.51 -11.04
N TRP A 29 1.94 7.09 -12.26
CA TRP A 29 2.84 6.61 -13.32
C TRP A 29 4.29 6.44 -12.85
N LYS A 30 4.80 7.44 -12.13
CA LYS A 30 6.18 7.51 -11.64
C LYS A 30 6.60 6.37 -10.72
N ILE A 31 5.66 5.76 -9.99
CA ILE A 31 5.94 4.66 -9.05
C ILE A 31 5.31 3.34 -9.49
N ARG A 32 4.61 3.30 -10.63
CA ARG A 32 3.81 2.15 -11.07
C ARG A 32 4.64 0.85 -11.06
N LYS A 33 5.85 0.89 -11.62
CA LYS A 33 6.73 -0.28 -11.66
C LYS A 33 7.11 -0.80 -10.27
N VAL A 34 7.35 0.09 -9.31
CA VAL A 34 7.64 -0.29 -7.92
C VAL A 34 6.41 -0.96 -7.29
N VAL A 35 5.22 -0.37 -7.48
CA VAL A 35 3.97 -0.93 -6.96
C VAL A 35 3.69 -2.30 -7.57
N ASP A 36 3.87 -2.46 -8.88
CA ASP A 36 3.64 -3.73 -9.58
C ASP A 36 4.58 -4.83 -9.06
N VAL A 37 5.86 -4.50 -8.86
CA VAL A 37 6.86 -5.45 -8.29
C VAL A 37 6.49 -5.81 -6.86
N LEU A 38 6.16 -4.83 -6.00
CA LEU A 38 5.76 -5.11 -4.62
C LEU A 38 4.52 -6.02 -4.57
N GLN A 39 3.48 -5.72 -5.35
CA GLN A 39 2.26 -6.52 -5.40
C GLN A 39 2.54 -7.95 -5.88
N ARG A 40 3.39 -8.11 -6.90
CA ARG A 40 3.80 -9.42 -7.39
C ARG A 40 4.59 -10.19 -6.33
N SER A 41 5.61 -9.57 -5.75
CA SER A 41 6.45 -10.19 -4.71
C SER A 41 5.64 -10.61 -3.49
N PHE A 42 4.73 -9.77 -2.99
CA PHE A 42 3.90 -10.12 -1.84
C PHE A 42 2.90 -11.23 -2.15
N ARG A 43 2.36 -11.27 -3.37
CA ARG A 43 1.45 -12.34 -3.80
C ARG A 43 2.18 -13.68 -3.94
N GLU A 44 3.39 -13.68 -4.48
CA GLU A 44 4.19 -14.90 -4.68
C GLU A 44 4.81 -15.39 -3.36
N GLY A 45 5.16 -14.47 -2.45
CA GLY A 45 5.87 -14.77 -1.21
C GLY A 45 4.99 -15.07 0.01
N TYR A 46 3.67 -14.96 -0.11
CA TYR A 46 2.77 -15.14 1.03
C TYR A 46 1.52 -15.96 0.67
N VAL A 47 1.23 -16.99 1.46
CA VAL A 47 0.00 -17.79 1.35
C VAL A 47 -1.06 -17.21 2.27
N SER A 48 -2.17 -16.75 1.71
CA SER A 48 -3.25 -16.16 2.50
C SER A 48 -3.88 -17.17 3.45
N GLY A 49 -4.05 -16.78 4.72
CA GLY A 49 -4.92 -17.48 5.66
C GLY A 49 -6.40 -17.32 5.29
N ALA A 50 -7.27 -17.95 6.09
CA ALA A 50 -8.73 -17.88 5.91
C ALA A 50 -9.31 -16.51 6.27
N GLU A 51 -8.58 -15.70 7.03
CA GLU A 51 -9.04 -14.39 7.50
C GLU A 51 -8.19 -13.26 6.92
N LEU A 52 -8.89 -12.27 6.36
CA LEU A 52 -8.34 -11.13 5.65
C LEU A 52 -8.98 -9.85 6.20
N SER A 53 -8.17 -8.83 6.46
CA SER A 53 -8.64 -7.47 6.70
C SER A 53 -8.34 -6.57 5.51
N PHE A 54 -9.34 -5.82 5.08
CA PHE A 54 -9.22 -4.80 4.05
C PHE A 54 -9.55 -3.44 4.65
N ASP A 55 -8.61 -2.50 4.57
CA ASP A 55 -8.77 -1.17 5.15
C ASP A 55 -7.95 -0.12 4.37
N GLU A 56 -8.11 1.14 4.75
CA GLU A 56 -7.48 2.31 4.18
C GLU A 56 -6.34 2.80 5.07
N ALA A 57 -5.13 2.80 4.51
CA ALA A 57 -3.97 3.44 5.14
C ALA A 57 -3.80 4.89 4.67
N THR A 58 -2.98 5.65 5.40
CA THR A 58 -2.63 7.02 5.04
C THR A 58 -1.11 7.16 4.95
N LEU A 59 -0.60 7.42 3.76
CA LEU A 59 0.79 7.81 3.54
C LEU A 59 0.90 9.33 3.60
N PRO A 60 1.46 9.91 4.68
CA PRO A 60 1.50 11.35 4.86
C PRO A 60 2.39 12.00 3.80
N ASN A 61 1.83 12.97 3.09
CA ASN A 61 2.58 13.77 2.14
C ASN A 61 1.84 15.09 1.89
N ARG A 62 2.53 16.22 2.13
CA ARG A 62 1.99 17.57 1.91
C ARG A 62 2.41 18.21 0.58
N SER A 63 3.33 17.59 -0.15
CA SER A 63 3.87 18.11 -1.40
C SER A 63 2.79 18.27 -2.47
N SER A 64 2.83 19.40 -3.17
CA SER A 64 1.97 19.70 -4.32
C SER A 64 2.23 18.79 -5.52
N PHE A 65 3.48 18.30 -5.68
CA PHE A 65 3.87 17.41 -6.78
C PHE A 65 3.15 16.05 -6.77
N ASN A 66 2.66 15.62 -5.61
CA ASN A 66 1.90 14.39 -5.49
C ASN A 66 0.45 14.59 -5.95
N LYS A 67 0.17 14.21 -7.21
CA LYS A 67 -1.18 14.26 -7.83
C LYS A 67 -2.19 13.28 -7.20
N MET A 68 -1.75 12.32 -6.38
CA MET A 68 -2.62 11.37 -5.68
C MET A 68 -3.00 11.83 -4.26
N ARG A 69 -2.58 13.03 -3.85
CA ARG A 69 -2.84 13.54 -2.50
C ARG A 69 -4.33 13.88 -2.32
N GLY A 70 -4.93 13.36 -1.26
CA GLY A 70 -6.28 13.70 -0.79
C GLY A 70 -6.27 14.31 0.62
N TYR A 71 -7.43 14.82 1.03
CA TYR A 71 -7.68 15.26 2.40
C TYR A 71 -8.60 14.26 3.12
N MET A 72 -8.23 13.85 4.33
CA MET A 72 -8.92 12.84 5.14
C MET A 72 -9.16 13.39 6.55
N LYS A 73 -10.34 13.94 6.82
CA LYS A 73 -10.65 14.68 8.06
C LYS A 73 -10.42 13.86 9.33
N ALA A 74 -10.77 12.57 9.30
CA ALA A 74 -10.75 11.67 10.45
C ALA A 74 -9.37 11.02 10.74
N LYS A 75 -8.39 11.16 9.83
CA LYS A 75 -7.06 10.56 10.01
C LYS A 75 -6.12 11.58 10.67
N SER A 76 -5.22 11.12 11.55
CA SER A 76 -4.23 11.97 12.24
C SER A 76 -3.43 12.84 11.24
N HIS A 77 -2.91 12.21 10.19
CA HIS A 77 -2.36 12.92 9.04
C HIS A 77 -3.46 13.22 8.02
N LYS A 78 -4.03 14.42 8.09
CA LYS A 78 -5.18 14.79 7.26
C LYS A 78 -4.87 14.95 5.77
N ARG A 79 -3.60 14.96 5.35
CA ARG A 79 -3.23 15.17 3.93
C ARG A 79 -2.15 14.18 3.50
N GLY A 80 -2.43 13.42 2.46
CA GLY A 80 -1.54 12.35 2.01
C GLY A 80 -2.13 11.51 0.88
N THR A 81 -1.42 10.45 0.50
CA THR A 81 -1.95 9.43 -0.41
C THR A 81 -2.69 8.38 0.41
N LYS A 82 -3.84 7.95 -0.09
CA LYS A 82 -4.72 6.98 0.56
C LYS A 82 -4.68 5.64 -0.19
N PRO A 83 -3.72 4.75 0.11
CA PRO A 83 -3.74 3.39 -0.42
C PRO A 83 -4.80 2.54 0.31
N PHE A 84 -5.36 1.58 -0.41
CA PHE A 84 -6.07 0.47 0.19
C PHE A 84 -5.07 -0.65 0.47
N THR A 85 -5.17 -1.24 1.66
CA THR A 85 -4.26 -2.27 2.15
C THR A 85 -5.05 -3.53 2.46
N LEU A 86 -4.49 -4.66 2.04
CA LEU A 86 -4.94 -5.98 2.43
C LEU A 86 -3.94 -6.54 3.44
N CYS A 87 -4.40 -6.88 4.63
CA CYS A 87 -3.61 -7.47 5.68
C CYS A 87 -4.12 -8.89 5.96
N ILE A 88 -3.20 -9.80 6.24
CA ILE A 88 -3.50 -11.20 6.44
C ILE A 88 -3.27 -11.54 7.89
N TYR A 89 -4.27 -12.12 8.55
CA TYR A 89 -4.12 -12.57 9.92
C TYR A 89 -3.38 -13.91 9.92
N SER A 90 -2.10 -13.88 10.29
CA SER A 90 -1.33 -15.07 10.63
C SER A 90 -1.63 -15.49 12.08
N GLY A 91 -2.90 -15.63 12.44
CA GLY A 91 -3.29 -16.25 13.70
C GLY A 91 -3.12 -17.76 13.57
N LYS A 92 -2.33 -18.38 14.45
CA LYS A 92 -2.48 -19.82 14.68
C LYS A 92 -3.94 -20.01 15.10
N LYS A 93 -4.72 -20.78 14.33
CA LYS A 93 -6.02 -21.25 14.81
C LYS A 93 -5.74 -22.18 15.98
N GLU A 94 -5.81 -21.66 17.21
CA GLU A 94 -6.16 -22.53 18.33
C GLU A 94 -7.57 -23.03 18.01
N HIS A 95 -7.70 -24.34 17.85
CA HIS A 95 -8.98 -24.99 17.65
C HIS A 95 -9.83 -24.77 18.90
N VAL A 96 -10.59 -23.66 18.94
CA VAL A 96 -11.75 -23.57 19.80
C VAL A 96 -12.85 -24.37 19.11
N SER A 97 -13.08 -25.57 19.64
CA SER A 97 -14.19 -26.43 19.24
C SER A 97 -15.49 -25.82 19.77
N ASP A 98 -16.13 -24.97 18.98
CA ASP A 98 -17.48 -24.51 19.28
C ASP A 98 -18.48 -25.57 18.78
N ASN A 99 -18.84 -26.48 19.69
CA ASN A 99 -20.01 -27.35 19.55
C ASN A 99 -21.27 -26.47 19.59
N TYR A 100 -21.71 -25.98 18.44
CA TYR A 100 -23.02 -25.34 18.30
C TYR A 100 -24.08 -26.40 17.98
N THR A 101 -24.78 -26.88 19.01
CA THR A 101 -26.00 -27.68 18.81
C THR A 101 -27.12 -26.72 18.43
N ALA A 102 -27.54 -26.75 17.15
CA ALA A 102 -28.71 -26.02 16.69
C ALA A 102 -29.96 -26.64 17.32
N ASP A 103 -30.58 -25.92 18.25
CA ASP A 103 -31.89 -26.26 18.80
C ASP A 103 -32.95 -26.01 17.71
N LYS A 104 -33.65 -27.07 17.32
CA LYS A 104 -34.73 -27.01 16.33
C LYS A 104 -36.00 -26.58 17.05
N LYS A 105 -36.63 -25.51 16.59
CA LYS A 105 -38.03 -25.16 16.89
C LYS A 105 -38.85 -25.25 15.62
#